data_AF-A0A4R8WNZ1-F1
#
_entry.id   AF-A0A4R8WNZ1-F1
#
_cell.length_a   1.000
_cell.length_b   1.000
_cell.length_c   1.000
_cell.angle_alpha   90.00
_cell.angle_beta   90.00
_cell.angle_gamma   90.00
#
_symmetry.space_group_name_H-M   'P 1'
#
loop_
_entity.id
_entity.type
_entity.pdbx_description
1 polymer ?
#
loop_
_entity_poly.entity_id
_entity_poly.type
_entity_poly.pdbx_seq_one_letter_code
_entity_poly.pdbx_strand_id
1 'polypeptide(L)'
;MTRSLSQGGSLATPSEAVSVVRRSPDSTVARYLAAFRGRLDSGQEDAVLAIIGDSTGNGDGVINSTEARWPWLFTQRLAALYPDRTVIFRQIADIPTAAYDAGTTVQTGTGIANAGVPYKLTIYNGSASGMNPIWSQSHLNTLIPVTPHLVIINHGHNQGGATDDNVNVAFYALIRDILRLMSPNVPVLVMGQNPQRTGTLSVPANMPLHLQRMNRLREMCGTEGWGFLDVTRAFLDIPNWDVTATFVKDDGIHPASPAGNLLWVDTLWACYMQAKYASPSANPARADRIFLPATEFVPSLILGGSPVAAVLNSFLPVLSFTKQAGVAGASTIVHLPGGWKSANVWAWWTTTDGVAGNVAWQIDRTYLSRINFDTSNGSNAVAMTMATGAAPVAGVAPTAAFAEAHTLVSPYWSMIPSTAPMMGPRHTVIRVGRSGGNAADTYAGTAHLYGVILERCA
;
A
#
# COMPACT_ATOMS: atom_id res chain seq x y z
N MET A 1 42.61 37.52 -8.53
CA MET A 1 42.52 36.23 -7.80
C MET A 1 41.41 35.40 -8.41
N THR A 2 41.75 34.58 -9.40
CA THR A 2 40.85 33.68 -10.12
C THR A 2 40.87 32.32 -9.41
N ARG A 3 39.78 31.95 -8.73
CA ARG A 3 39.62 30.60 -8.16
C ARG A 3 39.04 29.66 -9.22
N SER A 4 39.88 28.70 -9.61
CA SER A 4 39.54 27.51 -10.39
C SER A 4 38.62 26.59 -9.57
N LEU A 5 37.40 26.34 -10.06
CA LEU A 5 36.58 25.19 -9.68
C LEU A 5 36.99 24.02 -10.58
N SER A 6 37.94 23.22 -10.11
CA SER A 6 38.40 22.01 -10.78
C SER A 6 37.59 20.79 -10.37
N GLN A 7 37.29 19.96 -11.37
CA GLN A 7 36.76 18.58 -11.33
C GLN A 7 35.25 18.40 -11.15
N GLY A 8 34.51 18.85 -12.17
CA GLY A 8 33.31 18.13 -12.61
C GLY A 8 33.73 16.83 -13.29
N GLY A 9 33.60 15.71 -12.58
CA GLY A 9 33.60 14.39 -13.20
C GLY A 9 32.44 14.34 -14.20
N SER A 10 32.76 14.19 -15.48
CA SER A 10 31.78 13.93 -16.53
C SER A 10 31.05 12.62 -16.23
N LEU A 11 29.94 12.70 -15.52
CA LEU A 11 28.95 11.64 -15.44
C LEU A 11 28.56 11.27 -16.88
N ALA A 12 28.58 9.98 -17.21
CA ALA A 12 28.16 9.49 -18.53
C ALA A 12 26.82 10.16 -18.90
N THR A 13 26.79 10.82 -20.07
CA THR A 13 25.63 11.60 -20.51
C THR A 13 24.38 10.72 -20.52
N PRO A 14 23.29 11.08 -19.80
CA PRO A 14 22.05 10.30 -19.66
C PRO A 14 21.27 9.97 -20.95
N SER A 15 21.84 10.19 -22.14
CA SER A 15 21.09 10.25 -23.39
C SER A 15 20.49 8.92 -23.85
N GLU A 16 21.09 7.78 -23.53
CA GLU A 16 20.56 6.46 -23.92
C GLU A 16 19.48 5.95 -22.93
N ALA A 17 19.69 6.09 -21.63
CA ALA A 17 18.70 5.71 -20.61
C ALA A 17 17.40 6.54 -20.72
N VAL A 18 17.51 7.83 -21.08
CA VAL A 18 16.35 8.71 -21.29
C VAL A 18 15.55 8.35 -22.55
N SER A 19 16.16 7.67 -23.53
CA SER A 19 15.46 7.26 -24.76
C SER A 19 14.52 6.06 -24.53
N VAL A 20 14.85 5.17 -23.58
CA VAL A 20 14.06 3.97 -23.24
C VAL A 20 12.81 4.32 -22.41
N VAL A 21 12.87 5.40 -21.61
CA VAL A 21 11.73 5.92 -20.83
C VAL A 21 10.69 6.68 -21.69
N ARG A 22 10.84 6.70 -23.03
CA ARG A 22 9.90 7.36 -23.97
C ARG A 22 8.63 6.56 -24.31
N ARG A 23 8.30 5.48 -23.58
CA ARG A 23 6.89 5.06 -23.55
C ARG A 23 6.12 6.15 -22.83
N SER A 24 5.14 6.77 -23.49
CA SER A 24 4.34 7.88 -22.95
C SER A 24 4.05 7.62 -21.49
N PRO A 25 4.71 8.34 -20.55
CA PRO A 25 4.64 7.94 -19.16
C PRO A 25 3.20 8.06 -18.73
N ASP A 26 2.83 7.16 -17.82
CA ASP A 26 1.45 6.99 -17.44
C ASP A 26 0.89 8.35 -17.00
N SER A 27 -0.05 8.85 -17.81
CA SER A 27 -0.71 10.13 -17.55
C SER A 27 -1.36 10.16 -16.17
N THR A 28 -1.67 8.99 -15.61
CA THR A 28 -2.17 8.80 -14.26
C THR A 28 -1.13 9.26 -13.24
N VAL A 29 0.12 8.77 -13.29
CA VAL A 29 1.21 9.17 -12.37
C VAL A 29 1.46 10.68 -12.45
N ALA A 30 1.51 11.23 -13.65
CA ALA A 30 1.71 12.66 -13.85
C ALA A 30 0.62 13.51 -13.15
N ARG A 31 -0.64 13.05 -13.11
CA ARG A 31 -1.74 13.74 -12.40
C ARG A 31 -1.57 13.76 -10.88
N TYR A 32 -1.06 12.70 -10.26
CA TYR A 32 -0.78 12.70 -8.80
C TYR A 32 0.37 13.63 -8.45
N LEU A 33 1.39 13.70 -9.31
CA LEU A 33 2.51 14.61 -9.14
C LEU A 33 2.14 16.07 -9.44
N ALA A 34 1.09 16.32 -10.23
CA ALA A 34 0.71 17.66 -10.68
C ALA A 34 0.28 18.58 -9.55
N ALA A 35 -0.46 18.08 -8.54
CA ALA A 35 -0.86 18.88 -7.38
C ALA A 35 0.37 19.35 -6.58
N PHE A 36 1.26 18.41 -6.26
CA PHE A 36 2.49 18.69 -5.53
C PHE A 36 3.42 19.63 -6.31
N ARG A 37 3.58 19.38 -7.61
CA ARG A 37 4.36 20.25 -8.49
C ARG A 37 3.76 21.65 -8.61
N GLY A 38 2.46 21.77 -8.82
CA GLY A 38 1.78 23.07 -8.90
C GLY A 38 1.97 23.90 -7.63
N ARG A 39 1.95 23.25 -6.45
CA ARG A 39 2.29 23.88 -5.18
C ARG A 39 3.75 24.35 -5.13
N LEU A 40 4.70 23.59 -5.69
CA LEU A 40 6.10 24.02 -5.76
C LEU A 40 6.27 25.19 -6.73
N ASP A 41 5.72 25.06 -7.94
CA ASP A 41 5.76 26.06 -9.01
C ASP A 41 5.09 27.38 -8.63
N SER A 42 4.07 27.37 -7.74
CA SER A 42 3.41 28.61 -7.29
C SER A 42 4.32 29.51 -6.44
N GLY A 43 5.32 28.95 -5.76
CA GLY A 43 6.22 29.70 -4.88
C GLY A 43 5.53 30.41 -3.71
N GLN A 44 4.32 29.99 -3.33
CA GLN A 44 3.44 30.73 -2.40
C GLN A 44 3.23 30.08 -1.03
N GLU A 45 3.77 28.88 -0.81
CA GLU A 45 3.54 28.13 0.42
C GLU A 45 4.59 27.03 0.62
N ASP A 46 4.73 26.58 1.86
CA ASP A 46 5.59 25.44 2.19
C ASP A 46 5.07 24.15 1.56
N ALA A 47 5.99 23.26 1.21
CA ALA A 47 5.69 21.96 0.63
C ALA A 47 6.29 20.83 1.47
N VAL A 48 5.61 19.67 1.48
CA VAL A 48 5.99 18.50 2.25
C VAL A 48 5.82 17.28 1.36
N LEU A 49 6.89 16.51 1.24
CA LEU A 49 6.91 15.21 0.59
C LEU A 49 7.23 14.16 1.65
N ALA A 50 6.36 13.17 1.84
CA ALA A 50 6.66 12.00 2.64
C ALA A 50 7.01 10.82 1.72
N ILE A 51 8.09 10.11 2.05
CA ILE A 51 8.49 8.88 1.38
C ILE A 51 8.45 7.78 2.44
N ILE A 52 7.71 6.71 2.19
CA ILE A 52 7.57 5.57 3.09
C ILE A 52 8.10 4.34 2.37
N GLY A 53 9.12 3.70 2.90
CA GLY A 53 9.72 2.57 2.21
C GLY A 53 10.64 1.72 3.08
N ASP A 54 11.53 0.98 2.42
CA ASP A 54 12.44 0.04 3.06
C ASP A 54 13.93 0.37 2.84
N SER A 55 14.82 -0.62 2.92
CA SER A 55 16.27 -0.45 2.71
C SER A 55 16.67 0.08 1.34
N THR A 56 15.81 -0.03 0.32
CA THR A 56 16.11 0.52 -1.01
C THR A 56 16.03 2.05 -1.05
N GLY A 57 15.18 2.64 -0.20
CA GLY A 57 15.10 4.08 0.02
C GLY A 57 15.86 4.57 1.25
N ASN A 58 16.28 3.69 2.16
CA ASN A 58 17.01 4.10 3.36
C ASN A 58 18.43 4.54 2.99
N GLY A 59 18.77 5.78 3.32
CA GLY A 59 20.11 6.33 3.07
C GLY A 59 21.21 5.71 3.91
N ASP A 60 20.90 4.94 4.97
CA ASP A 60 21.85 4.37 5.94
C ASP A 60 22.89 5.41 6.45
N GLY A 61 22.48 6.69 6.58
CA GLY A 61 23.36 7.81 6.95
C GLY A 61 24.29 8.29 5.82
N VAL A 62 24.28 7.64 4.67
CA VAL A 62 25.06 7.96 3.48
C VAL A 62 24.34 9.03 2.66
N ILE A 63 24.39 10.26 3.18
CA ILE A 63 23.88 11.47 2.55
C ILE A 63 25.05 12.23 1.95
N ASN A 64 24.85 12.85 0.78
CA ASN A 64 25.89 13.65 0.10
C ASN A 64 27.16 12.85 -0.27
N SER A 65 26.99 11.61 -0.71
CA SER A 65 28.09 10.79 -1.24
C SER A 65 27.76 10.24 -2.64
N THR A 66 28.75 9.65 -3.30
CA THR A 66 28.56 8.89 -4.55
C THR A 66 27.72 7.63 -4.37
N GLU A 67 27.38 7.28 -3.14
CA GLU A 67 26.55 6.13 -2.75
C GLU A 67 25.13 6.56 -2.33
N ALA A 68 24.78 7.84 -2.50
CA ALA A 68 23.49 8.35 -2.13
C ALA A 68 22.34 7.59 -2.83
N ARG A 69 21.30 7.30 -2.06
CA ARG A 69 20.11 6.60 -2.55
C ARG A 69 19.17 7.54 -3.32
N TRP A 70 18.26 6.93 -4.08
CA TRP A 70 17.30 7.65 -4.92
C TRP A 70 16.51 8.77 -4.21
N PRO A 71 16.10 8.70 -2.92
CA PRO A 71 15.35 9.80 -2.29
C PRO A 71 16.18 11.08 -2.17
N TRP A 72 17.46 10.92 -1.79
CA TRP A 72 18.39 12.04 -1.68
C TRP A 72 18.67 12.64 -3.07
N LEU A 73 18.97 11.79 -4.06
CA LEU A 73 19.23 12.22 -5.43
C LEU A 73 18.02 12.94 -6.06
N PHE A 74 16.80 12.47 -5.82
CA PHE A 74 15.57 13.16 -6.24
C PHE A 74 15.42 14.51 -5.53
N THR A 75 15.73 14.57 -4.23
CA THR A 75 15.71 15.81 -3.46
C THR A 75 16.71 16.84 -3.99
N GLN A 76 17.90 16.42 -4.40
CA GLN A 76 18.88 17.30 -5.04
C GLN A 76 18.35 17.88 -6.36
N ARG A 77 17.64 17.09 -7.17
CA ARG A 77 17.00 17.60 -8.40
C ARG A 77 15.89 18.59 -8.12
N LEU A 78 15.09 18.36 -7.09
CA LEU A 78 14.08 19.32 -6.65
C LEU A 78 14.73 20.61 -6.16
N ALA A 79 15.79 20.54 -5.34
CA ALA A 79 16.52 21.73 -4.89
C ALA A 79 17.06 22.56 -6.06
N ALA A 80 17.71 21.90 -7.02
CA ALA A 80 18.21 22.55 -8.22
C ALA A 80 17.12 23.18 -9.09
N LEU A 81 15.93 22.56 -9.17
CA LEU A 81 14.79 23.09 -9.94
C LEU A 81 14.11 24.28 -9.23
N TYR A 82 14.14 24.33 -7.90
CA TYR A 82 13.50 25.37 -7.09
C TYR A 82 14.52 26.16 -6.24
N PRO A 83 15.42 26.94 -6.87
CA PRO A 83 16.48 27.70 -6.18
C PRO A 83 15.96 28.78 -5.22
N ASP A 84 14.69 29.16 -5.36
CA ASP A 84 14.00 30.11 -4.50
C ASP A 84 13.54 29.48 -3.17
N ARG A 85 13.51 28.15 -3.06
CA ARG A 85 13.06 27.43 -1.86
C ARG A 85 14.22 26.90 -1.03
N THR A 86 14.02 26.89 0.28
CA THR A 86 14.89 26.16 1.21
C THR A 86 14.47 24.70 1.23
N VAL A 87 15.37 23.79 0.84
CA VAL A 87 15.08 22.36 0.75
C VAL A 87 15.75 21.63 1.91
N ILE A 88 14.93 20.92 2.69
CA ILE A 88 15.34 20.18 3.88
C ILE A 88 15.01 18.70 3.67
N PHE A 89 15.99 17.83 3.85
CA PHE A 89 15.82 16.38 3.80
C PHE A 89 15.98 15.79 5.21
N ARG A 90 15.01 14.98 5.64
CA ARG A 90 15.03 14.28 6.93
C ARG A 90 15.05 12.78 6.68
N GLN A 91 15.99 12.07 7.31
CA GLN A 91 16.10 10.62 7.26
C GLN A 91 15.69 10.04 8.61
N ILE A 92 15.12 8.83 8.65
CA ILE A 92 14.98 8.09 9.91
C ILE A 92 16.36 7.84 10.51
N ALA A 93 16.55 8.27 11.74
CA ALA A 93 17.75 8.02 12.54
C ALA A 93 17.58 6.80 13.48
N ASP A 94 16.35 6.51 13.88
CA ASP A 94 16.03 5.41 14.81
C ASP A 94 14.86 4.58 14.28
N ILE A 95 15.13 3.33 13.89
CA ILE A 95 14.13 2.43 13.31
C ILE A 95 13.08 2.02 14.35
N PRO A 96 13.43 1.52 15.56
CA PRO A 96 12.43 1.19 16.58
C PRO A 96 11.37 2.24 16.87
N THR A 97 11.72 3.53 16.86
CA THR A 97 10.78 4.62 17.14
C THR A 97 10.28 5.35 15.90
N ALA A 98 10.86 5.04 14.73
CA ALA A 98 10.72 5.77 13.48
C ALA A 98 11.10 7.26 13.57
N ALA A 99 11.94 7.64 14.55
CA ALA A 99 12.33 9.04 14.74
C ALA A 99 13.27 9.53 13.62
N TYR A 100 13.01 10.75 13.15
CA TYR A 100 13.86 11.44 12.17
C TYR A 100 15.10 12.07 12.80
N ASP A 101 16.14 12.24 11.99
CA ASP A 101 17.27 13.12 12.30
C ASP A 101 16.86 14.61 12.39
N ALA A 102 17.83 15.46 12.72
CA ALA A 102 17.63 16.91 12.78
C ALA A 102 17.22 17.54 11.43
N GLY A 103 17.44 16.84 10.31
CA GLY A 103 17.30 17.31 8.95
C GLY A 103 18.59 17.92 8.40
N THR A 104 18.89 17.61 7.15
CA THR A 104 19.97 18.20 6.36
C THR A 104 19.40 19.26 5.42
N THR A 105 19.90 20.50 5.51
CA THR A 105 19.59 21.54 4.52
C THR A 105 20.35 21.23 3.22
N VAL A 106 19.63 20.77 2.20
CA VAL A 106 20.19 20.47 0.88
C VAL A 106 20.51 21.76 0.12
N GLN A 107 19.68 22.78 0.31
CA GLN A 107 19.82 24.10 -0.27
C GLN A 107 19.14 25.14 0.61
N THR A 108 19.79 26.28 0.82
CA THR A 108 19.14 27.49 1.34
C THR A 108 18.55 28.27 0.17
N GLY A 109 17.24 28.52 0.21
CA GLY A 109 16.54 29.22 -0.86
C GLY A 109 16.92 30.70 -0.94
N THR A 110 16.69 31.28 -2.12
CA THR A 110 16.91 32.71 -2.37
C THR A 110 15.61 33.52 -2.41
N GLY A 111 14.45 32.86 -2.36
CA GLY A 111 13.15 33.51 -2.40
C GLY A 111 12.87 34.34 -1.16
N ILE A 112 12.01 35.35 -1.31
CA ILE A 112 11.59 36.25 -0.21
C ILE A 112 10.06 36.34 -0.07
N ALA A 113 9.34 35.49 -0.80
CA ALA A 113 7.88 35.52 -0.88
C ALA A 113 7.17 35.20 0.46
N ASN A 114 7.88 34.57 1.41
CA ASN A 114 7.36 34.26 2.73
C ASN A 114 7.82 35.29 3.76
N ALA A 115 7.22 36.49 3.75
CA ALA A 115 7.54 37.58 4.68
C ALA A 115 9.05 37.92 4.77
N GLY A 116 9.74 37.91 3.62
CA GLY A 116 11.17 38.21 3.55
C GLY A 116 12.10 37.00 3.69
N VAL A 117 11.57 35.78 3.83
CA VAL A 117 12.35 34.54 3.80
C VAL A 117 11.84 33.56 2.71
N PRO A 118 12.62 32.52 2.37
CA PRO A 118 12.17 31.48 1.44
C PRO A 118 11.04 30.63 2.02
N TYR A 119 10.11 30.18 1.17
CA TYR A 119 9.28 29.01 1.50
C TYR A 119 10.14 27.75 1.55
N LYS A 120 9.69 26.75 2.32
CA LYS A 120 10.40 25.50 2.55
C LYS A 120 9.80 24.37 1.71
N LEU A 121 10.65 23.47 1.27
CA LEU A 121 10.27 22.12 0.86
C LEU A 121 10.94 21.14 1.84
N THR A 122 10.14 20.40 2.61
CA THR A 122 10.65 19.39 3.53
C THR A 122 10.33 18.00 3.01
N ILE A 123 11.36 17.16 2.90
CA ILE A 123 11.26 15.76 2.50
C ILE A 123 11.46 14.91 3.75
N TYR A 124 10.45 14.15 4.12
CA TYR A 124 10.50 13.16 5.19
C TYR A 124 10.72 11.79 4.56
N ASN A 125 11.97 11.31 4.55
CA ASN A 125 12.30 9.97 4.08
C ASN A 125 12.16 8.94 5.21
N GLY A 126 10.94 8.45 5.34
CA GLY A 126 10.52 7.39 6.26
C GLY A 126 10.91 5.97 5.82
N SER A 127 11.92 5.84 4.95
CA SER A 127 12.39 4.52 4.49
C SER A 127 13.32 3.88 5.52
N ALA A 128 13.01 2.65 5.95
CA ALA A 128 13.73 1.96 7.02
C ALA A 128 14.19 0.55 6.61
N SER A 129 15.47 0.25 6.79
CA SER A 129 16.07 -1.02 6.35
C SER A 129 15.42 -2.23 7.02
N GLY A 130 15.06 -3.24 6.21
CA GLY A 130 14.40 -4.47 6.66
C GLY A 130 12.91 -4.33 7.01
N MET A 131 12.34 -3.12 6.92
CA MET A 131 10.93 -2.90 7.28
C MET A 131 10.00 -3.19 6.10
N ASN A 132 8.75 -3.51 6.42
CA ASN A 132 7.68 -3.80 5.46
C ASN A 132 6.53 -2.77 5.60
N PRO A 133 5.48 -2.81 4.75
CA PRO A 133 4.36 -1.86 4.82
C PRO A 133 3.64 -1.84 6.17
N ILE A 134 3.62 -2.96 6.89
CA ILE A 134 2.90 -3.12 8.16
C ILE A 134 3.62 -2.38 9.28
N TRP A 135 4.95 -2.51 9.32
CA TRP A 135 5.75 -1.69 10.22
C TRP A 135 5.53 -0.19 9.93
N SER A 136 5.48 0.20 8.65
CA SER A 136 5.21 1.59 8.30
C SER A 136 3.82 2.04 8.75
N GLN A 137 2.81 1.17 8.64
CA GLN A 137 1.46 1.44 9.11
C GLN A 137 1.44 1.68 10.63
N SER A 138 2.13 0.85 11.42
CA SER A 138 2.15 1.00 12.88
C SER A 138 2.92 2.23 13.37
N HIS A 139 3.79 2.81 12.54
CA HIS A 139 4.57 4.01 12.85
C HIS A 139 4.10 5.26 12.09
N LEU A 140 2.92 5.21 11.48
CA LEU A 140 2.51 6.20 10.48
C LEU A 140 2.52 7.66 11.01
N ASN A 141 2.10 7.86 12.25
CA ASN A 141 2.09 9.18 12.90
C ASN A 141 3.49 9.77 13.08
N THR A 142 4.51 8.91 13.25
CA THR A 142 5.91 9.35 13.33
C THR A 142 6.50 9.53 11.95
N LEU A 143 6.20 8.62 11.00
CA LEU A 143 6.70 8.67 9.63
C LEU A 143 6.16 9.87 8.85
N ILE A 144 4.93 10.30 9.15
CA ILE A 144 4.28 11.46 8.57
C ILE A 144 3.87 12.41 9.70
N PRO A 145 4.81 13.19 10.26
CA PRO A 145 4.56 14.00 11.45
C PRO A 145 3.74 15.28 11.15
N VAL A 146 3.53 15.60 9.88
CA VAL A 146 2.77 16.75 9.40
C VAL A 146 2.00 16.35 8.14
N THR A 147 0.88 17.01 7.83
CA THR A 147 0.10 16.72 6.63
C THR A 147 0.96 16.87 5.37
N PRO A 148 1.19 15.79 4.60
CA PRO A 148 2.00 15.83 3.40
C PRO A 148 1.20 16.36 2.21
N HIS A 149 1.89 16.90 1.21
CA HIS A 149 1.32 17.30 -0.07
C HIS A 149 1.52 16.25 -1.17
N LEU A 150 2.36 15.25 -0.90
CA LEU A 150 2.56 14.03 -1.69
C LEU A 150 3.10 12.95 -0.76
N VAL A 151 2.58 11.74 -0.90
CA VAL A 151 3.14 10.55 -0.26
C VAL A 151 3.61 9.59 -1.34
N ILE A 152 4.89 9.19 -1.29
CA ILE A 152 5.44 8.12 -2.11
C ILE A 152 5.59 6.88 -1.23
N ILE A 153 5.05 5.74 -1.68
CA ILE A 153 5.21 4.45 -0.99
C ILE A 153 6.09 3.55 -1.84
N ASN A 154 7.18 3.07 -1.26
CA ASN A 154 8.15 2.22 -1.93
C ASN A 154 8.53 1.02 -1.07
N HIS A 155 7.70 -0.01 -1.13
CA HIS A 155 7.88 -1.29 -0.48
C HIS A 155 7.75 -2.41 -1.52
N GLY A 156 8.25 -3.60 -1.19
CA GLY A 156 8.09 -4.77 -2.07
C GLY A 156 9.02 -5.92 -1.75
N HIS A 157 10.28 -5.67 -1.40
CA HIS A 157 11.29 -6.69 -1.12
C HIS A 157 11.03 -7.39 0.21
N ASN A 158 10.64 -6.64 1.24
CA ASN A 158 10.41 -7.14 2.60
C ASN A 158 8.98 -7.63 2.85
N GLN A 159 8.14 -7.67 1.82
CA GLN A 159 6.84 -8.30 1.94
C GLN A 159 7.03 -9.83 1.94
N GLY A 160 6.81 -10.44 3.11
CA GLY A 160 6.86 -11.89 3.28
C GLY A 160 5.69 -12.60 2.58
N GLY A 161 5.93 -13.84 2.17
CA GLY A 161 4.94 -14.70 1.53
C GLY A 161 4.89 -14.55 0.00
N ALA A 162 4.53 -15.65 -0.66
CA ALA A 162 4.39 -15.77 -2.10
C ALA A 162 2.96 -15.48 -2.60
N THR A 163 1.99 -15.27 -1.70
CA THR A 163 0.58 -15.19 -2.06
C THR A 163 0.14 -13.76 -2.30
N ASP A 164 -0.59 -13.56 -3.40
CA ASP A 164 -1.07 -12.26 -3.90
C ASP A 164 -1.84 -11.44 -2.85
N ASP A 165 -2.48 -12.12 -1.90
CA ASP A 165 -3.35 -11.47 -0.91
C ASP A 165 -2.58 -10.84 0.26
N ASN A 166 -1.37 -11.31 0.59
CA ASN A 166 -0.53 -10.67 1.63
C ASN A 166 -0.12 -9.25 1.23
N VAL A 167 0.31 -9.09 -0.03
CA VAL A 167 0.69 -7.78 -0.60
C VAL A 167 -0.49 -6.84 -0.54
N ASN A 168 -1.65 -7.32 -0.97
CA ASN A 168 -2.84 -6.51 -0.97
C ASN A 168 -3.20 -6.03 0.44
N VAL A 169 -3.38 -6.94 1.40
CA VAL A 169 -3.82 -6.57 2.75
C VAL A 169 -2.89 -5.52 3.35
N ALA A 170 -1.57 -5.74 3.27
CA ALA A 170 -0.57 -4.86 3.87
C ALA A 170 -0.56 -3.46 3.22
N PHE A 171 -0.55 -3.38 1.89
CA PHE A 171 -0.51 -2.10 1.20
C PHE A 171 -1.86 -1.36 1.23
N TYR A 172 -2.98 -2.09 1.10
CA TYR A 172 -4.31 -1.49 1.25
C TYR A 172 -4.45 -0.84 2.62
N ALA A 173 -4.09 -1.56 3.69
CA ALA A 173 -4.22 -1.04 5.05
C ALA A 173 -3.36 0.21 5.25
N LEU A 174 -2.08 0.16 4.83
CA LEU A 174 -1.17 1.31 4.89
C LEU A 174 -1.71 2.54 4.13
N ILE A 175 -2.09 2.37 2.86
CA ILE A 175 -2.57 3.48 2.02
C ILE A 175 -3.87 4.05 2.57
N ARG A 176 -4.78 3.20 3.05
CA ARG A 176 -6.05 3.65 3.63
C ARG A 176 -5.82 4.43 4.93
N ASP A 177 -4.90 4.01 5.78
CA ASP A 177 -4.55 4.77 6.98
C ASP A 177 -3.90 6.12 6.65
N ILE A 178 -3.07 6.22 5.60
CA ILE A 178 -2.56 7.51 5.11
C ILE A 178 -3.70 8.42 4.71
N LEU A 179 -4.62 7.94 3.88
CA LEU A 179 -5.76 8.74 3.39
C LEU A 179 -6.72 9.11 4.53
N ARG A 180 -6.88 8.26 5.55
CA ARG A 180 -7.77 8.50 6.68
C ARG A 180 -7.17 9.47 7.70
N LEU A 181 -5.90 9.29 8.06
CA LEU A 181 -5.24 10.00 9.15
C LEU A 181 -4.61 11.32 8.71
N MET A 182 -4.14 11.42 7.47
CA MET A 182 -3.39 12.58 7.01
C MET A 182 -4.24 13.55 6.20
N SER A 183 -4.90 13.06 5.16
CA SER A 183 -5.91 13.80 4.39
C SER A 183 -6.52 12.88 3.34
N PRO A 184 -7.87 12.86 3.18
CA PRO A 184 -8.51 12.03 2.14
C PRO A 184 -8.09 12.42 0.72
N ASN A 185 -7.55 13.64 0.54
CA ASN A 185 -7.17 14.20 -0.75
C ASN A 185 -5.65 14.21 -0.98
N VAL A 186 -4.83 13.67 -0.07
CA VAL A 186 -3.38 13.64 -0.31
C VAL A 186 -3.06 12.71 -1.49
N PRO A 187 -2.34 13.17 -2.52
CA PRO A 187 -1.90 12.29 -3.59
C PRO A 187 -1.00 11.18 -3.05
N VAL A 188 -1.33 9.93 -3.36
CA VAL A 188 -0.51 8.76 -3.03
C VAL A 188 0.05 8.18 -4.33
N LEU A 189 1.37 8.10 -4.40
CA LEU A 189 2.11 7.46 -5.48
C LEU A 189 2.76 6.19 -4.94
N VAL A 190 2.29 5.03 -5.37
CA VAL A 190 2.99 3.78 -5.14
C VAL A 190 4.08 3.64 -6.19
N MET A 191 5.26 3.21 -5.77
CA MET A 191 6.41 3.05 -6.64
C MET A 191 6.91 1.61 -6.53
N GLY A 192 6.98 0.91 -7.66
CA GLY A 192 7.60 -0.40 -7.75
C GLY A 192 9.08 -0.33 -7.36
N GLN A 193 9.67 -1.45 -6.96
CA GLN A 193 11.10 -1.54 -6.65
C GLN A 193 11.87 -2.17 -7.80
N ASN A 194 13.18 -1.99 -7.82
CA ASN A 194 14.02 -2.70 -8.77
C ASN A 194 13.83 -4.22 -8.63
N PRO A 195 13.90 -4.99 -9.72
CA PRO A 195 13.79 -6.43 -9.66
C PRO A 195 14.96 -7.04 -8.85
N GLN A 196 14.69 -8.19 -8.21
CA GLN A 196 15.72 -8.98 -7.52
C GLN A 196 16.50 -9.83 -8.52
N ARG A 197 17.83 -9.93 -8.35
CA ARG A 197 18.66 -10.85 -9.14
C ARG A 197 18.51 -12.27 -8.62
N THR A 198 18.56 -13.23 -9.54
CA THR A 198 18.62 -14.65 -9.18
C THR A 198 20.07 -15.04 -8.90
N GLY A 199 20.38 -15.56 -7.71
CA GLY A 199 21.58 -16.40 -7.51
C GLY A 199 22.82 -15.77 -6.87
N THR A 200 22.77 -14.58 -6.26
CA THR A 200 23.89 -14.08 -5.46
C THR A 200 23.50 -13.95 -3.97
N LEU A 201 24.08 -14.84 -3.17
CA LEU A 201 24.16 -14.86 -1.70
C LEU A 201 22.84 -14.70 -0.93
N SER A 202 22.42 -15.80 -0.29
CA SER A 202 21.47 -15.89 0.84
C SER A 202 19.97 -15.66 0.58
N VAL A 203 19.54 -15.20 -0.60
CA VAL A 203 18.11 -15.15 -0.94
C VAL A 203 17.84 -16.12 -2.10
N PRO A 204 17.08 -17.22 -1.88
CA PRO A 204 16.64 -18.11 -2.96
C PRO A 204 15.97 -17.30 -4.06
N ALA A 205 16.05 -17.78 -5.31
CA ALA A 205 15.48 -17.20 -6.53
C ALA A 205 14.07 -16.60 -6.34
N ASN A 206 13.98 -15.37 -5.83
CA ASN A 206 12.73 -14.72 -5.47
C ASN A 206 12.26 -13.74 -6.57
N MET A 207 12.98 -13.66 -7.69
CA MET A 207 12.61 -12.80 -8.81
C MET A 207 11.17 -13.06 -9.30
N PRO A 208 10.72 -14.31 -9.54
CA PRO A 208 9.32 -14.54 -9.96
C PRO A 208 8.31 -14.02 -8.94
N LEU A 209 8.54 -14.27 -7.64
CA LEU A 209 7.67 -13.78 -6.56
C LEU A 209 7.71 -12.26 -6.46
N HIS A 210 8.87 -11.64 -6.60
CA HIS A 210 8.99 -10.19 -6.59
C HIS A 210 8.22 -9.56 -7.75
N LEU A 211 8.34 -10.11 -8.97
CA LEU A 211 7.59 -9.63 -10.14
C LEU A 211 6.08 -9.81 -9.97
N GLN A 212 5.63 -10.90 -9.35
CA GLN A 212 4.22 -11.09 -8.97
C GLN A 212 3.76 -9.98 -8.01
N ARG A 213 4.53 -9.68 -6.96
CA ARG A 213 4.23 -8.56 -6.04
C ARG A 213 4.12 -7.23 -6.77
N MET A 214 5.05 -6.92 -7.68
CA MET A 214 5.04 -5.66 -8.42
C MET A 214 3.84 -5.56 -9.38
N ASN A 215 3.50 -6.65 -10.08
CA ASN A 215 2.29 -6.71 -10.88
C ASN A 215 1.03 -6.51 -10.03
N ARG A 216 0.99 -7.10 -8.84
CA ARG A 216 -0.14 -6.97 -7.93
C ARG A 216 -0.31 -5.54 -7.43
N LEU A 217 0.78 -4.86 -7.08
CA LEU A 217 0.74 -3.43 -6.75
C LEU A 217 0.24 -2.59 -7.92
N ARG A 218 0.68 -2.90 -9.15
CA ARG A 218 0.19 -2.21 -10.36
C ARG A 218 -1.32 -2.40 -10.54
N GLU A 219 -1.82 -3.63 -10.44
CA GLU A 219 -3.26 -3.95 -10.53
C GLU A 219 -4.08 -3.26 -9.45
N MET A 220 -3.61 -3.32 -8.21
CA MET A 220 -4.24 -2.67 -7.06
C MET A 220 -4.34 -1.16 -7.28
N CYS A 221 -3.23 -0.51 -7.65
CA CYS A 221 -3.24 0.92 -7.93
C CYS A 221 -4.14 1.27 -9.12
N GLY A 222 -4.14 0.47 -10.19
CA GLY A 222 -5.03 0.66 -11.33
C GLY A 222 -6.52 0.54 -10.96
N THR A 223 -6.85 -0.39 -10.06
CA THR A 223 -8.22 -0.61 -9.57
C THR A 223 -8.68 0.51 -8.63
N GLU A 224 -7.84 0.89 -7.68
CA GLU A 224 -8.15 1.90 -6.67
C GLU A 224 -7.99 3.32 -7.20
N GLY A 225 -7.38 3.45 -8.37
CA GLY A 225 -6.93 4.70 -8.94
C GLY A 225 -5.92 5.38 -8.03
N TRP A 226 -4.87 4.68 -7.65
CA TRP A 226 -3.66 5.31 -7.09
C TRP A 226 -2.62 5.44 -8.21
N GLY A 227 -1.69 6.39 -8.07
CA GLY A 227 -0.57 6.44 -8.99
C GLY A 227 0.33 5.21 -8.80
N PHE A 228 0.76 4.57 -9.89
CA PHE A 228 1.79 3.53 -9.86
C PHE A 228 2.98 3.88 -10.76
N LEU A 229 4.13 4.17 -10.16
CA LEU A 229 5.37 4.38 -10.89
C LEU A 229 6.13 3.05 -11.03
N ASP A 230 6.22 2.55 -12.25
CA ASP A 230 6.77 1.23 -12.56
C ASP A 230 8.29 1.22 -12.75
N VAL A 231 9.00 1.46 -11.65
CA VAL A 231 10.48 1.41 -11.65
C VAL A 231 10.97 -0.01 -11.93
N THR A 232 10.23 -1.04 -11.50
CA THR A 232 10.54 -2.43 -11.83
C THR A 232 10.69 -2.61 -13.33
N ARG A 233 9.72 -2.10 -14.11
CA ARG A 233 9.78 -2.16 -15.57
C ARG A 233 10.95 -1.37 -16.14
N ALA A 234 11.27 -0.20 -15.58
CA ALA A 234 12.41 0.60 -16.03
C ALA A 234 13.74 -0.16 -15.93
N PHE A 235 13.93 -0.98 -14.89
CA PHE A 235 15.08 -1.89 -14.79
C PHE A 235 15.00 -3.03 -15.81
N LEU A 236 13.84 -3.69 -15.92
CA LEU A 236 13.64 -4.82 -16.85
C LEU A 236 13.80 -4.43 -18.33
N ASP A 237 13.60 -3.15 -18.67
CA ASP A 237 13.80 -2.62 -20.01
C ASP A 237 15.28 -2.40 -20.38
N ILE A 238 16.21 -2.51 -19.41
CA ILE A 238 17.64 -2.41 -19.65
C ILE A 238 18.21 -3.80 -19.99
N PRO A 239 18.86 -3.99 -21.15
CA PRO A 239 19.54 -5.24 -21.45
C PRO A 239 20.58 -5.59 -20.38
N ASN A 240 20.60 -6.84 -19.94
CA ASN A 240 21.57 -7.37 -18.97
C ASN A 240 21.59 -6.65 -17.62
N TRP A 241 20.47 -6.03 -17.20
CA TRP A 241 20.34 -5.39 -15.87
C TRP A 241 20.70 -6.32 -14.71
N ASP A 242 20.56 -7.64 -14.91
CA ASP A 242 20.76 -8.72 -13.95
C ASP A 242 22.12 -9.42 -14.04
N VAL A 243 22.90 -9.16 -15.10
CA VAL A 243 24.18 -9.84 -15.33
C VAL A 243 25.32 -9.15 -14.58
N THR A 244 25.25 -7.84 -14.41
CA THR A 244 26.31 -7.03 -13.80
C THR A 244 25.83 -6.34 -12.54
N ALA A 245 26.76 -6.05 -11.62
CA ALA A 245 26.52 -5.24 -10.42
C ALA A 245 26.25 -3.75 -10.72
N THR A 246 25.96 -3.41 -11.99
CA THR A 246 25.85 -2.04 -12.47
C THR A 246 24.54 -1.40 -12.03
N PHE A 247 23.42 -2.11 -12.12
CA PHE A 247 22.10 -1.58 -11.77
C PHE A 247 21.58 -2.11 -10.45
N VAL A 248 21.85 -3.38 -10.13
CA VAL A 248 21.52 -3.99 -8.83
C VAL A 248 22.81 -4.47 -8.20
N LYS A 249 23.00 -4.20 -6.91
CA LYS A 249 24.19 -4.60 -6.14
C LYS A 249 24.39 -6.11 -6.18
N ASP A 250 25.57 -6.56 -5.77
CA ASP A 250 25.87 -7.99 -5.66
C ASP A 250 25.01 -8.72 -4.63
N ASP A 251 24.40 -8.00 -3.68
CA ASP A 251 23.38 -8.56 -2.79
C ASP A 251 22.07 -8.95 -3.51
N GLY A 252 21.94 -8.63 -4.80
CA GLY A 252 20.80 -9.01 -5.64
C GLY A 252 19.48 -8.32 -5.28
N ILE A 253 19.48 -7.36 -4.35
CA ILE A 253 18.26 -6.70 -3.85
C ILE A 253 18.34 -5.20 -4.04
N HIS A 254 19.45 -4.57 -3.64
CA HIS A 254 19.52 -3.13 -3.58
C HIS A 254 19.96 -2.53 -4.92
N PRO A 255 19.49 -1.32 -5.27
CA PRO A 255 20.00 -0.62 -6.45
C PRO A 255 21.49 -0.30 -6.25
N ALA A 256 22.29 -0.57 -7.26
CA ALA A 256 23.69 -0.23 -7.29
C ALA A 256 23.90 1.28 -7.43
N SER A 257 25.02 1.78 -6.92
CA SER A 257 25.36 3.20 -7.00
C SER A 257 26.46 3.45 -8.04
N PRO A 258 26.36 4.50 -8.87
CA PRO A 258 25.23 5.42 -8.96
C PRO A 258 24.11 4.92 -9.90
N ALA A 259 24.40 3.99 -10.81
CA ALA A 259 23.54 3.75 -11.97
C ALA A 259 22.12 3.22 -11.63
N GLY A 260 21.98 2.28 -10.70
CA GLY A 260 20.67 1.80 -10.24
C GLY A 260 19.84 2.87 -9.57
N ASN A 261 20.45 3.63 -8.64
CA ASN A 261 19.75 4.74 -7.96
C ASN A 261 19.41 5.88 -8.93
N LEU A 262 20.27 6.17 -9.90
CA LEU A 262 20.00 7.18 -10.93
C LEU A 262 18.84 6.78 -11.84
N LEU A 263 18.77 5.51 -12.28
CA LEU A 263 17.63 5.01 -13.07
C LEU A 263 16.30 5.21 -12.34
N TRP A 264 16.30 4.96 -11.04
CA TRP A 264 15.14 5.18 -10.17
C TRP A 264 14.69 6.64 -10.20
N VAL A 265 15.64 7.56 -9.96
CA VAL A 265 15.38 8.99 -9.97
C VAL A 265 14.98 9.47 -11.36
N ASP A 266 15.61 8.98 -12.42
CA ASP A 266 15.28 9.34 -13.80
C ASP A 266 13.85 8.95 -14.15
N THR A 267 13.41 7.76 -13.71
CA THR A 267 12.04 7.28 -13.90
C THR A 267 11.03 8.19 -13.20
N LEU A 268 11.27 8.52 -11.92
CA LEU A 268 10.41 9.43 -11.16
C LEU A 268 10.45 10.86 -11.72
N TRP A 269 11.64 11.35 -12.06
CA TRP A 269 11.87 12.68 -12.57
C TRP A 269 11.20 12.88 -13.94
N ALA A 270 11.21 11.88 -14.81
CA ALA A 270 10.51 11.94 -16.09
C ALA A 270 9.00 12.18 -15.88
N CYS A 271 8.35 11.41 -15.00
CA CYS A 271 6.95 11.61 -14.65
C CYS A 271 6.69 12.97 -13.98
N TYR A 272 7.56 13.38 -13.05
CA TYR A 272 7.49 14.69 -12.40
C TYR A 272 7.56 15.82 -13.41
N MET A 273 8.45 15.71 -14.40
CA MET A 273 8.63 16.72 -15.43
C MET A 273 7.42 16.83 -16.37
N GLN A 274 6.66 15.75 -16.55
CA GLN A 274 5.42 15.78 -17.32
C GLN A 274 4.21 16.28 -16.53
N ALA A 275 4.27 16.22 -15.20
CA ALA A 275 3.19 16.67 -14.33
C ALA A 275 2.77 18.13 -14.55
N LYS A 276 3.65 19.00 -15.09
CA LYS A 276 3.30 20.39 -15.47
C LYS A 276 2.23 20.51 -16.55
N TYR A 277 2.05 19.45 -17.35
CA TYR A 277 1.06 19.41 -18.42
C TYR A 277 -0.20 18.61 -18.02
N ALA A 278 -0.21 18.04 -16.82
CA ALA A 278 -1.32 17.26 -16.32
C ALA A 278 -2.21 18.13 -15.43
N SER A 279 -3.52 17.98 -15.56
CA SER A 279 -4.45 18.53 -14.57
C SER A 279 -4.31 17.73 -13.26
N PRO A 280 -4.18 18.38 -12.10
CA PRO A 280 -4.26 17.69 -10.82
C PRO A 280 -5.54 16.85 -10.76
N SER A 281 -5.39 15.59 -10.38
CA SER A 281 -6.51 14.73 -10.05
C SER A 281 -6.47 14.49 -8.55
N ALA A 282 -7.61 14.65 -7.88
CA ALA A 282 -7.78 14.01 -6.58
C ALA A 282 -7.65 12.49 -6.78
N ASN A 283 -7.33 11.76 -5.71
CA ASN A 283 -7.55 10.31 -5.72
C ASN A 283 -9.01 10.10 -6.15
N PRO A 284 -9.28 9.33 -7.21
CA PRO A 284 -10.64 9.08 -7.66
C PRO A 284 -11.46 8.65 -6.46
N ALA A 285 -12.60 9.33 -6.29
CA ALA A 285 -13.51 9.04 -5.21
C ALA A 285 -14.07 7.63 -5.39
N ARG A 286 -13.39 6.62 -4.82
CA ARG A 286 -13.92 5.29 -4.47
C ARG A 286 -14.94 4.75 -5.49
N ALA A 287 -14.63 4.72 -6.79
CA ALA A 287 -15.71 4.48 -7.75
C ALA A 287 -16.34 3.10 -7.54
N ASP A 288 -15.49 2.08 -7.34
CA ASP A 288 -15.95 0.69 -7.44
C ASP A 288 -15.44 -0.26 -6.34
N ARG A 289 -14.52 0.11 -5.44
CA ARG A 289 -14.08 -0.77 -4.33
C ARG A 289 -13.80 -0.04 -3.01
N ILE A 290 -14.03 -0.74 -1.89
CA ILE A 290 -13.76 -0.30 -0.51
C ILE A 290 -13.21 -1.51 0.27
N PHE A 291 -12.02 -1.37 0.86
CA PHE A 291 -11.50 -2.34 1.83
C PHE A 291 -11.78 -1.85 3.26
N LEU A 292 -12.34 -2.73 4.08
CA LEU A 292 -12.63 -2.57 5.49
C LEU A 292 -11.65 -3.48 6.26
N PRO A 293 -10.55 -2.97 6.82
CA PRO A 293 -9.62 -3.79 7.57
C PRO A 293 -10.27 -4.35 8.84
N ALA A 294 -9.77 -5.47 9.34
CA ALA A 294 -10.26 -6.11 10.56
C ALA A 294 -10.30 -5.17 11.78
N THR A 295 -9.41 -4.18 11.84
CA THR A 295 -9.35 -3.15 12.89
C THR A 295 -10.56 -2.22 12.91
N GLU A 296 -11.31 -2.10 11.82
CA GLU A 296 -12.54 -1.30 11.77
C GLU A 296 -13.77 -2.05 12.28
N PHE A 297 -13.65 -3.36 12.56
CA PHE A 297 -14.73 -4.17 13.08
C PHE A 297 -14.72 -4.18 14.61
N VAL A 298 -15.85 -3.80 15.19
CA VAL A 298 -16.10 -3.85 16.63
C VAL A 298 -16.67 -5.22 17.00
N PRO A 299 -16.02 -5.99 17.90
CA PRO A 299 -16.57 -7.25 18.39
C PRO A 299 -17.98 -7.05 18.98
N SER A 300 -18.93 -7.88 18.57
CA SER A 300 -20.29 -7.88 19.11
C SER A 300 -20.31 -8.63 20.45
N LEU A 301 -20.72 -7.93 21.51
CA LEU A 301 -20.91 -8.50 22.85
C LEU A 301 -22.22 -9.30 22.99
N ILE A 302 -23.09 -9.27 21.98
CA ILE A 302 -24.47 -9.76 22.07
C ILE A 302 -24.53 -11.30 22.04
N LEU A 303 -23.46 -11.97 21.63
CA LEU A 303 -23.52 -13.36 21.18
C LEU A 303 -22.43 -14.27 21.79
N GLY A 304 -22.33 -14.33 23.12
CA GLY A 304 -21.68 -15.45 23.85
C GLY A 304 -20.20 -15.77 23.53
N GLY A 305 -19.52 -14.89 22.80
CA GLY A 305 -18.12 -14.99 22.38
C GLY A 305 -17.76 -13.73 21.61
N SER A 306 -16.60 -13.14 21.86
CA SER A 306 -16.14 -11.97 21.11
C SER A 306 -14.89 -12.35 20.33
N PRO A 307 -14.84 -12.11 19.00
CA PRO A 307 -13.61 -12.29 18.26
C PRO A 307 -12.53 -11.43 18.90
N VAL A 308 -11.34 -12.02 19.03
CA VAL A 308 -10.22 -11.35 19.69
C VAL A 308 -9.40 -10.69 18.59
N ALA A 309 -9.16 -9.39 18.73
CA ALA A 309 -8.16 -8.70 17.94
C ALA A 309 -6.81 -9.37 18.21
N ALA A 310 -6.21 -9.95 17.18
CA ALA A 310 -4.92 -10.61 17.27
C ALA A 310 -3.97 -10.02 16.25
N VAL A 311 -2.68 -10.21 16.50
CA VAL A 311 -1.62 -9.98 15.53
C VAL A 311 -1.00 -11.35 15.28
N LEU A 312 -1.16 -11.86 14.07
CA LEU A 312 -0.46 -13.09 13.67
C LEU A 312 1.02 -12.78 13.39
N ASN A 313 1.87 -13.80 13.27
CA ASN A 313 3.29 -13.64 12.92
C ASN A 313 3.54 -12.86 11.60
N SER A 314 2.48 -12.61 10.82
CA SER A 314 2.47 -11.70 9.68
C SER A 314 2.36 -10.22 10.06
N PHE A 315 2.28 -9.86 11.34
CA PHE A 315 2.09 -8.50 11.90
C PHE A 315 0.81 -7.76 11.50
N LEU A 316 -0.02 -8.34 10.63
CA LEU A 316 -1.30 -7.79 10.25
C LEU A 316 -2.31 -7.94 11.39
N PRO A 317 -3.03 -6.87 11.76
CA PRO A 317 -4.18 -6.97 12.62
C PRO A 317 -5.24 -7.88 12.00
N VAL A 318 -5.73 -8.85 12.78
CA VAL A 318 -6.82 -9.75 12.37
C VAL A 318 -7.87 -9.84 13.46
N LEU A 319 -9.10 -10.16 13.06
CA LEU A 319 -10.11 -10.67 13.98
C LEU A 319 -10.05 -12.19 14.00
N SER A 320 -9.77 -12.74 15.18
CA SER A 320 -9.67 -14.18 15.38
C SER A 320 -11.00 -14.74 15.89
N PHE A 321 -11.52 -15.72 15.17
CA PHE A 321 -12.71 -16.48 15.49
C PHE A 321 -12.27 -17.89 15.90
N THR A 322 -12.08 -18.07 17.21
CA THR A 322 -11.80 -19.38 17.80
C THR A 322 -13.08 -20.19 17.92
N LYS A 323 -12.97 -21.51 17.80
CA LYS A 323 -14.07 -22.43 18.09
C LYS A 323 -14.58 -22.20 19.51
N GLN A 324 -15.75 -21.59 19.64
CA GLN A 324 -16.48 -21.46 20.90
C GLN A 324 -17.86 -22.10 20.77
N ALA A 325 -18.49 -22.41 21.91
CA ALA A 325 -19.85 -22.97 21.98
C ALA A 325 -20.96 -21.98 21.59
N GLY A 326 -20.61 -20.82 21.00
CA GLY A 326 -21.49 -19.68 20.73
C GLY A 326 -21.14 -18.90 19.47
N VAL A 327 -21.91 -17.84 19.22
CA VAL A 327 -21.89 -17.04 17.98
C VAL A 327 -20.94 -15.85 18.08
N ALA A 328 -19.65 -16.02 17.87
CA ALA A 328 -18.72 -14.90 17.84
C ALA A 328 -19.02 -13.99 16.63
N GLY A 329 -19.16 -12.69 16.88
CA GLY A 329 -19.46 -11.73 15.82
C GLY A 329 -18.74 -10.40 15.93
N ALA A 330 -18.65 -9.66 14.82
CA ALA A 330 -18.09 -8.32 14.78
C ALA A 330 -18.80 -7.45 13.75
N SER A 331 -18.90 -6.15 13.98
CA SER A 331 -19.63 -5.24 13.10
C SER A 331 -18.86 -3.96 12.82
N THR A 332 -19.07 -3.40 11.63
CA THR A 332 -18.54 -2.09 11.26
C THR A 332 -19.59 -1.27 10.51
N ILE A 333 -19.44 0.06 10.53
CA ILE A 333 -20.28 1.00 9.79
C ILE A 333 -19.46 1.50 8.61
N VAL A 334 -19.97 1.26 7.39
CA VAL A 334 -19.33 1.73 6.17
C VAL A 334 -20.13 2.87 5.55
N HIS A 335 -19.43 3.94 5.20
CA HIS A 335 -19.96 5.02 4.38
C HIS A 335 -19.69 4.72 2.91
N LEU A 336 -20.77 4.45 2.17
CA LEU A 336 -20.68 4.11 0.76
C LEU A 336 -20.66 5.36 -0.12
N PRO A 337 -19.91 5.36 -1.24
CA PRO A 337 -19.97 6.41 -2.24
C PRO A 337 -21.39 6.59 -2.78
N GLY A 338 -21.76 7.83 -3.06
CA GLY A 338 -23.05 8.13 -3.68
C GLY A 338 -23.22 7.40 -5.01
N GLY A 339 -24.38 6.78 -5.22
CA GLY A 339 -24.72 6.04 -6.44
C GLY A 339 -24.40 4.54 -6.41
N TRP A 340 -23.78 4.02 -5.34
CA TRP A 340 -23.70 2.57 -5.12
C TRP A 340 -25.09 2.03 -4.81
N LYS A 341 -25.62 1.17 -5.70
CA LYS A 341 -26.90 0.45 -5.51
C LYS A 341 -26.70 -0.95 -4.96
N SER A 342 -25.53 -1.53 -5.18
CA SER A 342 -25.17 -2.84 -4.67
C SER A 342 -23.67 -3.05 -4.70
N ALA A 343 -23.17 -3.94 -3.86
CA ALA A 343 -21.78 -4.39 -3.87
C ALA A 343 -21.68 -5.91 -3.70
N ASN A 344 -20.71 -6.50 -4.39
CA ASN A 344 -20.14 -7.79 -4.05
C ASN A 344 -19.30 -7.65 -2.77
N VAL A 345 -19.43 -8.60 -1.87
CA VAL A 345 -18.70 -8.65 -0.60
C VAL A 345 -17.72 -9.79 -0.68
N TRP A 346 -16.46 -9.49 -0.41
CA TRP A 346 -15.37 -10.47 -0.36
C TRP A 346 -14.71 -10.42 1.02
N ALA A 347 -14.32 -11.56 1.59
CA ALA A 347 -13.46 -11.59 2.77
C ALA A 347 -12.02 -11.93 2.36
N TRP A 348 -11.06 -11.25 2.98
CA TRP A 348 -9.70 -11.75 3.08
C TRP A 348 -9.49 -12.37 4.45
N TRP A 349 -9.14 -13.65 4.46
CA TRP A 349 -9.08 -14.42 5.68
C TRP A 349 -8.12 -15.60 5.52
N THR A 350 -7.77 -16.23 6.64
CA THR A 350 -6.96 -17.45 6.66
C THR A 350 -7.38 -18.32 7.85
N THR A 351 -6.82 -19.52 7.94
CA THR A 351 -7.09 -20.40 9.07
C THR A 351 -5.82 -21.03 9.61
N THR A 352 -5.75 -21.18 10.93
CA THR A 352 -4.79 -22.11 11.53
C THR A 352 -5.38 -23.51 11.44
N ASP A 353 -4.67 -24.47 10.87
CA ASP A 353 -4.94 -25.88 11.10
C ASP A 353 -4.42 -26.23 12.50
N GLY A 354 -5.19 -26.99 13.27
CA GLY A 354 -4.84 -27.33 14.66
C GLY A 354 -3.60 -28.23 14.82
N VAL A 355 -2.76 -28.36 13.79
CA VAL A 355 -1.51 -29.11 13.82
C VAL A 355 -0.41 -28.14 14.22
N ALA A 356 0.04 -28.23 15.47
CA ALA A 356 1.09 -27.38 16.01
C ALA A 356 2.32 -27.36 15.07
N GLY A 357 2.57 -26.21 14.44
CA GLY A 357 3.82 -25.93 13.74
C GLY A 357 3.72 -25.42 12.31
N ASN A 358 2.62 -25.65 11.58
CA ASN A 358 2.50 -25.25 10.17
C ASN A 358 1.17 -24.56 9.87
N VAL A 359 1.00 -23.32 10.36
CA VAL A 359 -0.13 -22.48 9.96
C VAL A 359 -0.15 -22.37 8.43
N ALA A 360 -1.23 -22.81 7.79
CA ALA A 360 -1.46 -22.56 6.37
C ALA A 360 -1.64 -21.05 6.13
N TRP A 361 -0.53 -20.34 5.90
CA TRP A 361 -0.47 -18.88 5.70
C TRP A 361 -1.11 -18.38 4.39
N GLN A 362 -1.90 -19.19 3.72
CA GLN A 362 -2.59 -18.74 2.53
C GLN A 362 -3.73 -17.84 3.00
N ILE A 363 -3.57 -16.53 2.78
CA ILE A 363 -4.71 -15.62 2.79
C ILE A 363 -5.49 -15.94 1.52
N ASP A 364 -6.77 -16.26 1.71
CA ASP A 364 -7.69 -16.49 0.62
C ASP A 364 -8.68 -15.32 0.53
N ARG A 365 -8.92 -14.88 -0.70
CA ARG A 365 -10.05 -14.02 -1.04
C ARG A 365 -11.27 -14.87 -1.38
N THR A 366 -12.30 -14.81 -0.54
CA THR A 366 -13.55 -15.57 -0.75
C THR A 366 -14.71 -14.62 -1.01
N TYR A 367 -15.45 -14.87 -2.09
CA TYR A 367 -16.72 -14.19 -2.33
C TYR A 367 -17.74 -14.65 -1.28
N LEU A 368 -18.38 -13.70 -0.61
CA LEU A 368 -19.35 -13.98 0.44
C LEU A 368 -20.76 -13.84 -0.12
N SER A 369 -21.06 -12.72 -0.77
CA SER A 369 -22.41 -12.38 -1.19
C SER A 369 -22.46 -11.11 -2.03
N ARG A 370 -23.66 -10.79 -2.53
CA ARG A 370 -24.02 -9.46 -3.03
C ARG A 370 -24.96 -8.80 -2.03
N ILE A 371 -24.65 -7.57 -1.65
CA ILE A 371 -25.53 -6.71 -0.85
C ILE A 371 -26.14 -5.64 -1.74
N ASN A 372 -27.44 -5.42 -1.59
CA ASN A 372 -28.16 -4.32 -2.25
C ASN A 372 -28.42 -3.21 -1.24
N PHE A 373 -28.17 -1.98 -1.64
CA PHE A 373 -28.33 -0.79 -0.82
C PHE A 373 -29.64 -0.11 -1.18
N ASP A 374 -30.46 0.14 -0.16
CA ASP A 374 -31.68 0.91 -0.33
C ASP A 374 -31.36 2.39 -0.11
N THR A 375 -31.08 3.09 -1.21
CA THR A 375 -30.71 4.52 -1.16
C THR A 375 -31.94 5.44 -1.05
N SER A 376 -33.17 4.90 -0.93
CA SER A 376 -34.40 5.72 -0.92
C SER A 376 -34.50 6.65 0.29
N ASN A 377 -33.77 6.36 1.38
CA ASN A 377 -33.89 7.08 2.65
C ASN A 377 -32.78 8.11 2.91
N GLY A 378 -31.94 8.44 1.92
CA GLY A 378 -30.95 9.52 2.02
C GLY A 378 -29.76 9.27 2.95
N SER A 379 -29.70 8.12 3.64
CA SER A 379 -28.56 7.69 4.46
C SER A 379 -27.70 6.65 3.72
N ASN A 380 -26.49 7.03 3.32
CA ASN A 380 -25.52 6.13 2.65
C ASN A 380 -24.70 5.26 3.63
N ALA A 381 -25.25 4.96 4.82
CA ALA A 381 -24.57 4.21 5.87
C ALA A 381 -25.16 2.81 6.00
N VAL A 382 -24.31 1.78 5.91
CA VAL A 382 -24.71 0.37 6.05
C VAL A 382 -23.96 -0.24 7.23
N ALA A 383 -24.68 -0.92 8.12
CA ALA A 383 -24.08 -1.69 9.20
C ALA A 383 -23.80 -3.11 8.70
N MET A 384 -22.55 -3.53 8.74
CA MET A 384 -22.17 -4.92 8.47
C MET A 384 -21.94 -5.63 9.79
N THR A 385 -22.35 -6.89 9.91
CA THR A 385 -22.13 -7.76 11.06
C THR A 385 -21.54 -9.10 10.55
N MET A 386 -20.72 -9.74 11.35
CA MET A 386 -20.24 -11.11 11.14
C MET A 386 -20.65 -11.89 12.37
N ALA A 387 -21.02 -13.17 12.26
CA ALA A 387 -21.46 -13.96 13.42
C ALA A 387 -21.35 -15.48 13.13
N THR A 388 -20.97 -16.32 14.10
CA THR A 388 -20.82 -17.79 13.93
C THR A 388 -21.93 -18.66 14.57
N GLY A 389 -23.09 -18.97 13.94
CA GLY A 389 -23.92 -20.10 14.42
C GLY A 389 -25.32 -20.34 13.83
N ALA A 390 -26.07 -21.21 14.54
CA ALA A 390 -26.96 -22.25 14.00
C ALA A 390 -28.36 -21.83 13.46
N ALA A 391 -28.83 -22.69 12.54
CA ALA A 391 -30.08 -22.73 11.76
C ALA A 391 -30.19 -21.76 10.54
N PRO A 392 -30.28 -22.27 9.30
CA PRO A 392 -30.25 -21.48 8.06
C PRO A 392 -31.62 -20.97 7.59
N VAL A 393 -31.62 -19.85 6.86
CA VAL A 393 -32.47 -19.68 5.68
C VAL A 393 -31.55 -19.33 4.51
N ALA A 394 -31.72 -20.05 3.40
CA ALA A 394 -30.77 -20.26 2.32
C ALA A 394 -30.27 -18.98 1.60
N GLY A 395 -28.98 -18.98 1.27
CA GLY A 395 -28.36 -18.12 0.27
C GLY A 395 -27.46 -18.99 -0.63
N VAL A 396 -27.76 -19.00 -1.93
CA VAL A 396 -27.23 -19.89 -2.97
C VAL A 396 -25.75 -19.60 -3.29
N ALA A 397 -24.94 -20.66 -3.38
CA ALA A 397 -23.53 -20.64 -3.77
C ALA A 397 -23.35 -20.60 -5.32
N PRO A 398 -22.14 -20.24 -5.81
CA PRO A 398 -21.82 -20.18 -7.23
C PRO A 398 -21.80 -21.58 -7.87
N THR A 399 -22.02 -21.59 -9.18
CA THR A 399 -22.30 -22.73 -10.07
C THR A 399 -21.32 -23.92 -10.01
N ALA A 400 -21.89 -25.09 -10.30
CA ALA A 400 -21.37 -26.46 -10.17
C ALA A 400 -20.10 -26.86 -10.96
N ALA A 401 -19.32 -25.92 -11.49
CA ALA A 401 -18.14 -26.24 -12.31
C ALA A 401 -16.80 -26.30 -11.54
N PHE A 402 -16.78 -25.97 -10.24
CA PHE A 402 -15.56 -25.97 -9.41
C PHE A 402 -15.40 -27.24 -8.53
N ALA A 403 -16.28 -28.24 -8.69
CA ALA A 403 -16.39 -29.36 -7.75
C ALA A 403 -15.62 -30.64 -8.13
N GLU A 404 -15.00 -30.74 -9.32
CA GLU A 404 -14.57 -32.07 -9.82
C GLU A 404 -13.10 -32.46 -9.59
N ALA A 405 -12.28 -31.70 -8.86
CA ALA A 405 -10.88 -32.15 -8.61
C ALA A 405 -10.28 -31.89 -7.23
N HIS A 406 -11.02 -31.32 -6.26
CA HIS A 406 -10.51 -31.13 -4.91
C HIS A 406 -11.46 -31.70 -3.86
N THR A 407 -11.17 -32.88 -3.34
CA THR A 407 -11.76 -33.42 -2.09
C THR A 407 -11.26 -32.67 -0.83
N LEU A 408 -11.00 -31.37 -0.96
CA LEU A 408 -10.63 -30.48 0.14
C LEU A 408 -11.84 -29.63 0.53
N VAL A 409 -12.32 -29.96 1.72
CA VAL A 409 -13.39 -29.37 2.51
C VAL A 409 -13.31 -27.84 2.52
N SER A 410 -14.00 -27.19 1.57
CA SER A 410 -13.96 -25.73 1.50
C SER A 410 -14.80 -25.13 2.63
N PRO A 411 -14.24 -24.24 3.45
CA PRO A 411 -15.00 -23.40 4.36
C PRO A 411 -15.92 -22.47 3.56
N TYR A 412 -17.18 -22.36 3.99
CA TYR A 412 -18.20 -21.52 3.37
C TYR A 412 -18.48 -20.32 4.26
N TRP A 413 -18.65 -19.16 3.63
CA TRP A 413 -19.18 -17.97 4.25
C TRP A 413 -20.60 -17.70 3.74
N SER A 414 -21.59 -17.58 4.63
CA SER A 414 -22.99 -17.32 4.23
C SER A 414 -23.56 -16.07 4.89
N MET A 415 -24.38 -15.31 4.16
CA MET A 415 -25.22 -14.25 4.72
C MET A 415 -26.45 -14.81 5.43
N ILE A 416 -26.74 -14.34 6.64
CA ILE A 416 -28.02 -14.60 7.33
C ILE A 416 -28.86 -13.30 7.29
N PRO A 417 -30.08 -13.30 6.72
CA PRO A 417 -31.00 -12.17 6.84
C PRO A 417 -31.37 -11.95 8.31
N SER A 418 -31.22 -10.74 8.85
CA SER A 418 -31.74 -10.44 10.18
C SER A 418 -33.27 -10.44 10.13
N THR A 419 -33.93 -11.38 10.80
CA THR A 419 -35.40 -11.45 10.90
C THR A 419 -35.97 -10.48 11.94
N ALA A 420 -35.13 -9.76 12.68
CA ALA A 420 -35.58 -8.81 13.69
C ALA A 420 -36.02 -7.47 13.06
N PRO A 421 -37.26 -7.01 13.28
CA PRO A 421 -37.71 -5.67 12.91
C PRO A 421 -37.12 -4.67 13.90
N MET A 422 -35.81 -4.44 13.84
CA MET A 422 -35.19 -3.33 14.57
C MET A 422 -35.11 -2.14 13.63
N MET A 423 -35.72 -1.03 14.04
CA MET A 423 -35.62 0.27 13.37
C MET A 423 -34.16 0.74 13.38
N GLY A 424 -33.38 0.31 12.39
CA GLY A 424 -31.94 0.55 12.32
C GLY A 424 -31.32 0.01 11.02
N PRO A 425 -30.02 0.29 10.76
CA PRO A 425 -29.34 -0.14 9.54
C PRO A 425 -29.37 -1.67 9.40
N ARG A 426 -29.67 -2.18 8.19
CA ARG A 426 -29.79 -3.62 7.91
C ARG A 426 -28.45 -4.32 8.22
N HIS A 427 -28.47 -5.26 9.16
CA HIS A 427 -27.31 -6.08 9.48
C HIS A 427 -27.16 -7.20 8.44
N THR A 428 -26.02 -7.22 7.75
CA THR A 428 -25.54 -8.44 7.07
C THR A 428 -24.84 -9.30 8.12
N VAL A 429 -25.03 -10.61 8.19
CA VAL A 429 -24.28 -11.52 9.09
C VAL A 429 -23.49 -12.51 8.27
N ILE A 430 -22.16 -12.55 8.42
CA ILE A 430 -21.29 -13.48 7.70
C ILE A 430 -20.86 -14.62 8.64
N ARG A 431 -21.17 -15.87 8.28
CA ARG A 431 -20.89 -17.09 9.08
C ARG A 431 -19.80 -17.96 8.45
N VAL A 432 -18.80 -18.39 9.22
CA VAL A 432 -17.84 -19.44 8.83
C VAL A 432 -18.41 -20.83 9.15
N GLY A 433 -18.45 -21.76 8.18
CA GLY A 433 -18.89 -23.16 8.38
C GLY A 433 -18.33 -24.12 7.33
N ARG A 434 -18.61 -25.43 7.44
CA ARG A 434 -18.38 -26.43 6.38
C ARG A 434 -19.69 -26.63 5.60
N SER A 435 -19.65 -27.12 4.36
CA SER A 435 -20.90 -27.53 3.71
C SER A 435 -21.42 -28.82 4.34
N GLY A 436 -22.54 -28.74 5.04
CA GLY A 436 -23.29 -29.91 5.47
C GLY A 436 -24.44 -29.47 6.38
N GLY A 437 -25.68 -29.86 6.05
CA GLY A 437 -26.90 -29.48 6.79
C GLY A 437 -27.01 -30.04 8.22
N ASN A 438 -25.90 -30.37 8.88
CA ASN A 438 -25.87 -30.93 10.22
C ASN A 438 -25.34 -29.91 11.23
N ALA A 439 -25.84 -30.00 12.47
CA ALA A 439 -25.45 -29.20 13.63
C ALA A 439 -23.96 -29.35 14.07
N ALA A 440 -23.10 -29.90 13.21
CA ALA A 440 -21.70 -30.24 13.47
C ALA A 440 -20.74 -29.52 12.49
N ASP A 441 -21.05 -28.27 12.15
CA ASP A 441 -20.13 -27.36 11.46
C ASP A 441 -18.91 -27.07 12.35
N THR A 442 -17.91 -27.95 12.27
CA THR A 442 -16.72 -27.91 13.11
C THR A 442 -15.50 -27.61 12.25
N TYR A 443 -15.07 -26.34 12.26
CA TYR A 443 -13.69 -26.01 11.98
C TYR A 443 -12.87 -26.36 13.24
N ALA A 444 -11.76 -27.09 13.08
CA ALA A 444 -10.96 -27.56 14.21
C ALA A 444 -9.96 -26.50 14.72
N GLY A 445 -9.68 -25.46 13.94
CA GLY A 445 -8.73 -24.40 14.30
C GLY A 445 -9.35 -23.02 14.49
N THR A 446 -8.55 -21.97 14.31
CA THR A 446 -8.98 -20.57 14.41
C THR A 446 -9.06 -19.96 13.02
N ALA A 447 -10.19 -19.31 12.70
CA ALA A 447 -10.29 -18.48 11.49
C ALA A 447 -9.83 -17.06 11.82
N HIS A 448 -9.06 -16.46 10.92
CA HIS A 448 -8.51 -15.12 11.08
C HIS A 448 -8.97 -14.26 9.90
N LEU A 449 -9.77 -13.23 10.17
CA LEU A 449 -10.22 -12.27 9.18
C LEU A 449 -9.25 -11.09 9.14
N TYR A 450 -8.72 -10.77 7.97
CA TYR A 450 -7.90 -9.58 7.73
C TYR A 450 -8.74 -8.37 7.33
N GLY A 451 -9.89 -8.59 6.69
CA GLY A 451 -10.83 -7.54 6.34
C GLY A 451 -11.83 -7.97 5.28
N VAL A 452 -12.65 -7.01 4.84
CA VAL A 452 -13.70 -7.19 3.84
C VAL A 452 -13.52 -6.22 2.70
N ILE A 453 -13.67 -6.67 1.47
CA ILE A 453 -13.77 -5.80 0.30
C ILE A 453 -15.24 -5.71 -0.12
N LEU A 454 -15.71 -4.49 -0.27
CA LEU A 454 -16.93 -4.18 -0.99
C LEU A 454 -16.55 -3.75 -2.40
N GLU A 455 -17.11 -4.41 -3.40
CA GLU A 455 -16.89 -4.11 -4.80
C GLU A 455 -18.23 -3.78 -5.45
N ARG A 456 -18.40 -2.55 -5.94
CA ARG A 456 -19.61 -2.09 -6.59
C ARG A 456 -19.99 -3.03 -7.73
N CYS A 457 -21.25 -3.43 -7.79
CA CYS A 457 -21.75 -4.13 -8.97
C CYS A 457 -22.00 -3.11 -10.10
N ALA A 458 -21.65 -3.49 -11.32
CA ALA A 458 -21.97 -2.73 -12.53
C ALA A 458 -23.48 -2.51 -12.69
#